data_AF-A0AAV0I0T0-F1
#
_entry.id   AF-A0AAV0I0T0-F1
#
_cell.length_a   1.000
_cell.length_b   1.000
_cell.length_c   1.000
_cell.angle_alpha   90.00
_cell.angle_beta   90.00
_cell.angle_gamma   90.00
#
_symmetry.space_group_name_H-M   'P 1'
#
loop_
_entity.id
_entity.type
_entity.pdbx_description
1 polymer ?
#
loop_
_entity_poly.entity_id
_entity_poly.type
_entity_poly.pdbx_seq_one_letter_code
_entity_poly.pdbx_strand_id
1 'polypeptide(L)'
;MSKIDEGVSSEINDENQQRKKKVYLSSRCGVHQFCELIDSLCDGKKRAIEEIGFGALLHLKKHKLKLNLLEDLMMRFNVTTSELNVHGNRLSLSVDN
;
A
#
# COMPACT_ATOMS: atom_id res chain seq x y z
N MET A 1 41.85 -49.26 17.42
CA MET A 1 40.48 -49.34 17.97
C MET A 1 39.97 -47.93 18.18
N SER A 2 39.13 -47.38 17.29
CA SER A 2 37.65 -47.56 17.25
C SER A 2 37.02 -46.90 18.47
N LYS A 3 36.19 -45.86 18.33
CA LYS A 3 34.84 -45.93 17.76
C LYS A 3 34.42 -44.66 17.01
N ILE A 4 33.73 -44.88 15.89
CA ILE A 4 32.84 -43.95 15.16
C ILE A 4 31.40 -44.28 15.59
N ASP A 5 30.47 -43.37 15.31
CA ASP A 5 29.01 -43.51 15.18
C ASP A 5 28.17 -43.43 16.47
N GLU A 6 27.00 -42.79 16.53
CA GLU A 6 26.08 -42.27 15.50
C GLU A 6 25.03 -41.36 16.18
N GLY A 7 24.46 -40.40 15.43
CA GLY A 7 23.06 -39.94 15.61
C GLY A 7 22.73 -38.84 16.65
N VAL A 8 22.27 -37.68 16.17
CA VAL A 8 20.83 -37.35 16.05
C VAL A 8 20.65 -35.91 15.55
N SER A 9 19.79 -35.81 14.55
CA SER A 9 19.33 -34.63 13.83
C SER A 9 18.76 -33.52 14.70
N SER A 10 19.05 -32.28 14.32
CA SER A 10 18.03 -31.23 14.34
C SER A 10 18.31 -30.28 13.18
N GLU A 11 17.49 -30.44 12.15
CA GLU A 11 17.35 -29.51 11.03
C GLU A 11 16.89 -28.17 11.60
N ILE A 12 17.80 -27.21 11.75
CA ILE A 12 17.43 -25.84 11.99
C ILE A 12 17.02 -25.30 10.62
N ASN A 13 15.72 -25.36 10.35
CA ASN A 13 15.08 -24.79 9.18
C ASN A 13 15.38 -23.28 9.18
N ASP A 14 16.38 -22.90 8.39
CA ASP A 14 16.79 -21.53 8.13
C ASP A 14 15.69 -20.88 7.26
N GLU A 15 14.54 -20.58 7.87
CA GLU A 15 13.51 -19.74 7.27
C GLU A 15 14.05 -18.32 7.18
N ASN A 16 14.89 -18.15 6.18
CA ASN A 16 15.48 -16.92 5.73
C ASN A 16 14.32 -16.03 5.22
N GLN A 17 13.62 -15.38 6.16
CA GLN A 17 12.78 -14.23 5.90
C GLN A 17 13.70 -13.13 5.38
N GLN A 18 14.04 -13.21 4.10
CA GLN A 18 14.65 -12.14 3.34
C GLN A 18 13.66 -10.99 3.35
N ARG A 19 13.72 -10.15 4.38
CA ARG A 19 13.08 -8.85 4.42
C ARG A 19 13.60 -8.12 3.18
N LYS A 20 12.78 -8.06 2.12
CA LYS A 20 13.12 -7.36 0.88
C LYS A 20 13.66 -6.00 1.27
N LYS A 21 14.96 -5.80 1.07
CA LYS A 21 15.66 -4.58 1.44
C LYS A 21 14.93 -3.45 0.72
N LYS A 22 14.32 -2.53 1.48
CA LYS A 22 13.57 -1.42 0.88
C LYS A 22 14.56 -0.63 0.03
N VAL A 23 14.40 -0.71 -1.29
CA VAL A 23 15.18 0.06 -2.24
C VAL A 23 14.55 1.45 -2.27
N TYR A 24 15.23 2.40 -1.63
CA TYR A 24 14.84 3.80 -1.70
C TYR A 24 15.45 4.40 -2.96
N LEU A 25 14.61 4.68 -3.95
CA LEU A 25 15.00 5.46 -5.12
C LEU A 25 15.08 6.93 -4.70
N SER A 26 16.25 7.55 -4.85
CA SER A 26 16.40 8.98 -4.65
C SER A 26 15.72 9.73 -5.80
N SER A 27 14.47 10.14 -5.61
CA SER A 27 13.77 11.02 -6.55
C SER A 27 13.95 12.47 -6.13
N ARG A 28 14.16 13.38 -7.09
CA ARG A 28 14.15 14.84 -6.86
C ARG A 28 12.74 15.39 -6.62
N CYS A 29 11.71 14.60 -6.92
CA CYS A 29 10.30 14.95 -6.80
C CYS A 29 9.60 13.98 -5.85
N GLY A 30 8.98 14.51 -4.80
CA GLY A 30 8.14 13.71 -3.92
C GLY A 30 6.83 13.33 -4.59
N VAL A 31 6.24 12.20 -4.19
CA VAL A 31 4.93 11.73 -4.70
C VAL A 31 3.85 12.82 -4.60
N HIS A 32 3.91 13.67 -3.56
CA HIS A 32 2.97 14.78 -3.40
C HIS A 32 3.06 15.81 -4.53
N GLN A 33 4.27 16.30 -4.82
CA GLN A 33 4.51 17.28 -5.89
C GLN A 33 4.18 16.69 -7.25
N PHE A 34 4.41 15.39 -7.42
CA PHE A 34 4.03 14.66 -8.62
C PHE A 34 2.51 14.62 -8.82
N CYS A 35 1.73 14.29 -7.79
CA CYS A 35 0.27 14.32 -7.88
C CYS A 35 -0.26 15.73 -8.17
N GLU A 36 0.27 16.77 -7.51
CA GLU A 36 -0.12 18.17 -7.79
C GLU A 36 0.16 18.57 -9.24
N LEU A 37 1.29 18.12 -9.79
CA LEU A 37 1.61 18.33 -11.20
C LEU A 37 0.56 17.67 -12.11
N ILE A 38 0.21 16.41 -11.87
CA ILE A 38 -0.81 15.70 -12.66
C ILE A 38 -2.16 16.43 -12.61
N ASP A 39 -2.57 16.90 -11.44
CA ASP A 39 -3.83 17.63 -11.26
C ASP A 39 -3.85 18.94 -12.05
N SER A 40 -2.69 19.58 -12.22
CA SER A 40 -2.54 20.83 -13.01
C SER A 40 -2.53 20.64 -14.53
N LEU A 41 -2.41 19.39 -15.03
CA LEU A 41 -2.36 19.13 -16.47
C LEU A 41 -3.75 19.27 -17.11
N CYS A 42 -3.80 19.95 -18.26
CA CYS A 42 -4.97 19.95 -19.12
C CYS A 42 -5.16 18.58 -19.80
N ASP A 43 -6.38 18.32 -20.27
CA ASP A 43 -6.77 17.02 -20.83
C ASP A 43 -5.91 16.60 -22.03
N GLY A 44 -5.50 17.55 -22.88
CA GLY A 44 -4.60 17.26 -23.99
C GLY A 44 -3.25 16.69 -23.55
N LYS A 45 -2.68 17.21 -22.45
CA LYS A 45 -1.43 16.67 -21.88
C LYS A 45 -1.63 15.31 -21.22
N LYS A 46 -2.78 15.09 -20.57
CA LYS A 46 -3.13 13.78 -20.00
C LYS A 46 -3.28 12.71 -21.08
N ARG A 47 -3.96 13.02 -22.18
CA ARG A 47 -4.07 12.12 -23.34
C ARG A 47 -2.70 11.79 -23.94
N ALA A 48 -1.83 12.78 -24.11
CA ALA A 48 -0.47 12.54 -24.59
C ALA A 48 0.30 11.56 -23.67
N ILE A 49 0.13 11.65 -22.34
CA ILE A 49 0.74 10.73 -21.36
C ILE A 49 0.19 9.29 -21.51
N GLU A 50 -1.10 9.15 -21.80
CA GLU A 50 -1.71 7.85 -22.10
C GLU A 50 -1.15 7.26 -23.39
N GLU A 51 -1.06 8.06 -24.46
CA GLU A 51 -0.57 7.64 -25.78
C GLU A 51 0.89 7.16 -25.75
N ILE A 52 1.74 7.76 -24.92
CA ILE A 52 3.13 7.33 -24.73
C ILE A 52 3.28 6.11 -23.81
N GLY A 53 2.18 5.52 -23.33
CA GLY A 53 2.18 4.32 -22.51
C GLY A 53 2.38 4.55 -21.00
N PHE A 54 2.31 5.80 -20.54
CA PHE A 54 2.49 6.15 -19.13
C PHE A 54 1.17 6.48 -18.40
N GLY A 55 0.02 6.09 -18.97
CA GLY A 55 -1.31 6.37 -18.40
C GLY A 55 -1.49 5.91 -16.95
N ALA A 56 -0.86 4.80 -16.55
CA ALA A 56 -0.89 4.32 -15.16
C ALA A 56 -0.39 5.38 -14.15
N LEU A 57 0.51 6.26 -14.55
CA LEU A 57 1.02 7.33 -13.70
C LEU A 57 -0.03 8.40 -13.40
N LEU A 58 -1.01 8.61 -14.28
CA LEU A 58 -2.10 9.57 -14.05
C LEU A 58 -3.02 9.14 -12.90
N HIS A 59 -3.07 7.84 -12.61
CA HIS A 59 -3.88 7.29 -11.54
C HIS A 59 -3.12 7.19 -10.21
N LEU A 60 -1.87 7.66 -10.16
CA LEU A 60 -1.08 7.63 -8.93
C LEU A 60 -1.68 8.59 -7.91
N LYS A 61 -2.41 8.04 -6.94
CA LYS A 61 -3.00 8.81 -5.85
C LYS A 61 -2.07 8.89 -4.65
N LYS A 62 -1.90 10.10 -4.13
CA LYS A 62 -1.39 10.32 -2.78
C LYS A 62 -2.44 9.79 -1.79
N HIS A 63 -2.20 8.60 -1.24
CA HIS A 63 -2.90 8.15 -0.04
C HIS A 63 -1.99 8.35 1.17
N LYS A 64 -2.05 9.56 1.75
CA LYS A 64 -1.63 9.78 3.13
C LYS A 64 -2.85 10.15 3.95
N LEU A 65 -3.51 9.14 4.50
CA LEU A 65 -4.41 9.36 5.62
C LEU A 65 -3.54 9.75 6.82
N LYS A 66 -3.89 10.86 7.49
CA LYS A 66 -3.27 11.18 8.78
C LYS A 66 -3.57 10.03 9.74
N LEU A 67 -2.58 9.62 10.54
CA LEU A 67 -2.75 8.51 11.48
C LEU A 67 -3.96 8.73 12.39
N ASN A 68 -4.10 9.93 12.95
CA ASN A 68 -5.23 10.28 13.82
C ASN A 68 -6.59 10.20 13.10
N LEU A 69 -6.61 10.49 11.79
CA LEU A 69 -7.83 10.32 10.99
C LEU A 69 -8.12 8.83 10.77
N LEU A 70 -7.10 8.02 10.52
CA LEU A 70 -7.27 6.58 10.39
C LEU A 70 -7.75 5.95 11.71
N GLU A 71 -7.18 6.36 12.85
CA GLU A 71 -7.59 5.94 14.19
C GLU A 71 -9.05 6.32 14.48
N ASP A 72 -9.44 7.57 14.20
CA ASP A 72 -10.83 8.02 14.37
C ASP A 72 -11.80 7.24 13.46
N LEU A 73 -11.42 6.97 12.21
CA LEU A 73 -12.21 6.14 11.29
C LEU A 73 -12.34 4.71 11.81
N MET A 74 -11.25 4.11 12.31
CA MET A 74 -11.27 2.75 12.88
C MET A 74 -12.18 2.66 14.11
N MET A 75 -12.18 3.68 14.97
CA MET A 75 -13.06 3.72 16.15
C MET A 75 -14.55 3.81 15.80
N ARG A 76 -14.88 4.31 14.61
CA ARG A 76 -16.26 4.51 14.13
C ARG A 76 -16.72 3.43 13.16
N PHE A 77 -15.85 2.49 12.82
CA PHE A 77 -16.13 1.41 11.89
C PHE A 77 -16.73 0.20 12.61
N ASN A 78 -17.89 -0.26 12.17
CA ASN A 78 -18.51 -1.50 12.62
C ASN A 78 -18.08 -2.63 11.68
N VAL A 79 -17.26 -3.55 12.20
CA VAL A 79 -16.74 -4.68 11.44
C VAL A 79 -17.85 -5.67 11.04
N THR A 80 -18.85 -5.86 11.89
CA THR A 80 -19.95 -6.81 11.64
C THR A 80 -20.85 -6.35 10.51
N THR A 81 -21.15 -5.05 10.43
CA THR A 81 -22.00 -4.49 9.37
C THR A 81 -21.20 -3.93 8.19
N SER A 82 -19.86 -3.88 8.30
CA SER A 82 -18.97 -3.25 7.31
C SER A 82 -19.33 -1.78 7.04
N GLU A 83 -19.67 -1.06 8.10
CA GLU A 83 -20.17 0.32 8.00
C GLU A 83 -19.35 1.30 8.81
N LEU A 84 -19.22 2.50 8.29
CA LEU A 84 -18.56 3.61 8.94
C LEU A 84 -19.59 4.68 9.31
N ASN A 85 -19.62 5.07 10.58
CA ASN A 85 -20.57 6.08 11.07
C ASN A 85 -19.86 7.42 11.34
N VAL A 86 -20.01 8.38 10.44
CA VAL A 86 -19.33 9.69 10.49
C VAL A 86 -20.35 10.79 10.66
N HIS A 87 -20.38 11.43 11.83
CA HIS A 87 -21.31 12.53 12.15
C HIS A 87 -22.79 12.22 11.87
N GLY A 88 -23.21 10.98 12.13
CA GLY A 88 -24.60 10.53 11.89
C GLY A 88 -24.87 10.07 10.45
N ASN A 89 -23.89 10.17 9.56
CA ASN A 89 -23.96 9.57 8.22
C ASN A 89 -23.37 8.16 8.24
N ARG A 90 -24.11 7.22 7.67
CA ARG A 90 -23.71 5.81 7.54
C ARG A 90 -23.19 5.56 6.13
N LEU A 91 -21.90 5.24 6.03
CA LEU A 91 -21.28 4.73 4.81
C LEU A 91 -21.20 3.21 4.90
N SER A 92 -21.87 2.51 4.00
CA SER A 92 -21.65 1.07 3.84
C SER A 92 -20.49 0.82 2.88
N LEU A 93 -19.58 -0.07 3.26
CA LEU A 93 -18.55 -0.59 2.37
C LEU A 93 -18.97 -1.88 1.66
N SER A 94 -20.15 -2.42 1.99
CA SER A 94 -20.74 -3.50 1.19
C SER A 94 -21.18 -2.92 -0.16
N VAL A 95 -20.75 -3.57 -1.24
CA VAL A 95 -21.36 -3.34 -2.55
C VAL A 95 -22.78 -3.89 -2.43
N ASP A 96 -23.79 -3.04 -2.61
CA ASP A 96 -25.16 -3.52 -2.82
C ASP A 96 -25.13 -4.41 -4.09
N ASN A 97 -25.30 -5.72 -3.90
CA ASN A 97 -25.52 -6.68 -5.00
C ASN A 97 -26.94 -6.55 -5.52
#